data_AF-A0A1Q3D9R3-F1
#
_entry.id   AF-A0A1Q3D9R3-F1
#
_cell.length_a   1.000
_cell.length_b   1.000
_cell.length_c   1.000
_cell.angle_alpha   90.00
_cell.angle_beta   90.00
_cell.angle_gamma   90.00
#
_symmetry.space_group_name_H-M   'P 1'
#
loop_
_entity.id
_entity.type
_entity.pdbx_description
1 polymer ?
#
loop_
_entity_poly.entity_id
_entity_poly.type
_entity_poly.pdbx_seq_one_letter_code
_entity_poly.pdbx_strand_id
1 'polypeptide(L)'
;RSHRKINIDELPQLDLVAATLGEIAIAISKLSRNELVVDDLYKEVMKTEGFEELVLANAFDYLVENEKQAKAFMTKNVNLRKAWIERFFIEKFVNQRGEHRDF
;
A
#
# COMPACT_ATOMS: atom_id res chain seq x y z
N ARG A 1 -3.92 -58.20 -16.18
CA ARG A 1 -3.63 -56.74 -16.14
C ARG A 1 -3.85 -56.29 -14.71
N SER A 2 -2.76 -55.97 -13.99
CA SER A 2 -2.81 -55.59 -12.58
C SER A 2 -3.42 -54.20 -12.45
N HIS A 3 -4.62 -54.12 -11.87
CA HIS A 3 -5.22 -52.87 -11.43
C HIS A 3 -4.48 -52.46 -10.16
N ARG A 4 -3.61 -51.44 -10.25
CA ARG A 4 -3.09 -50.78 -9.05
C ARG A 4 -4.29 -50.18 -8.31
N LYS A 5 -4.76 -50.87 -7.28
CA LYS A 5 -5.69 -50.34 -6.29
C LYS A 5 -4.98 -49.15 -5.63
N ILE A 6 -5.53 -47.95 -5.79
CA ILE A 6 -5.12 -46.80 -5.00
C ILE A 6 -5.53 -47.14 -3.57
N ASN A 7 -4.56 -47.27 -2.66
CA ASN A 7 -4.81 -47.53 -1.25
C ASN A 7 -5.55 -46.32 -0.68
N ILE A 8 -6.78 -46.53 -0.25
CA ILE A 8 -7.68 -45.52 0.33
C ILE A 8 -7.09 -44.94 1.64
N ASP A 9 -6.11 -45.62 2.24
CA ASP A 9 -5.39 -45.17 3.45
C ASP A 9 -4.39 -44.00 3.21
N GLU A 10 -4.13 -43.60 1.95
CA GLU A 10 -3.29 -42.43 1.63
C GLU A 10 -4.08 -41.10 1.54
N LEU A 11 -5.41 -41.16 1.55
CA LEU A 11 -6.29 -39.97 1.50
C LEU A 11 -6.09 -38.97 2.66
N PRO A 12 -5.90 -39.39 3.93
CA PRO A 12 -5.67 -38.46 5.03
C PRO A 12 -4.38 -37.64 4.87
N GLN A 13 -3.37 -38.24 4.22
CA GLN A 13 -2.10 -37.56 3.93
C GLN A 13 -2.26 -36.59 2.78
N LEU A 14 -3.06 -36.94 1.76
CA LEU A 14 -3.37 -36.04 0.65
C LEU A 14 -4.16 -34.81 1.12
N ASP A 15 -5.14 -35.00 2.01
CA ASP A 15 -5.92 -33.90 2.61
C ASP A 15 -5.03 -32.98 3.46
N LEU A 16 -4.10 -33.54 4.23
CA LEU A 16 -3.14 -32.76 5.00
C LEU A 16 -2.18 -31.96 4.10
N VAL A 17 -1.71 -32.57 3.01
CA VAL A 17 -0.86 -31.89 2.01
C VAL A 17 -1.65 -30.78 1.30
N ALA A 18 -2.92 -31.01 0.96
CA ALA A 18 -3.78 -29.99 0.37
C ALA A 18 -4.03 -28.81 1.32
N ALA A 19 -4.28 -29.08 2.60
CA ALA A 19 -4.46 -28.05 3.63
C ALA A 19 -3.20 -27.19 3.80
N THR A 20 -2.03 -27.83 3.94
CA THR A 20 -0.75 -27.13 4.09
C THR A 20 -0.39 -26.30 2.85
N LEU A 21 -0.66 -26.82 1.64
CA LEU A 21 -0.52 -26.04 0.40
C LEU A 21 -1.47 -24.82 0.37
N GLY A 22 -2.70 -24.96 0.88
CA GLY A 22 -3.65 -23.86 1.02
C GLY A 22 -3.13 -22.76 1.94
N GLU A 23 -2.56 -23.13 3.09
CA GLU A 23 -1.94 -22.19 4.03
C GLU A 23 -0.73 -21.46 3.42
N ILE A 24 0.12 -22.19 2.68
CA ILE A 24 1.26 -21.63 1.97
C ILE A 24 0.79 -20.64 0.89
N ALA A 25 -0.25 -20.98 0.12
CA ALA A 25 -0.81 -20.09 -0.89
C ALA A 25 -1.37 -18.79 -0.27
N ILE A 26 -2.02 -18.88 0.90
CA ILE A 26 -2.49 -17.70 1.66
C ILE A 26 -1.30 -16.87 2.15
N ALA A 27 -0.26 -17.50 2.71
CA ALA A 27 0.93 -16.81 3.19
C ALA A 27 1.68 -16.10 2.05
N ILE A 28 1.84 -16.75 0.89
CA ILE A 28 2.42 -16.14 -0.32
C ILE A 28 1.53 -15.00 -0.83
N SER A 29 0.21 -15.16 -0.78
CA SER A 29 -0.73 -14.09 -1.15
C SER A 29 -0.62 -12.87 -0.21
N LYS A 30 -0.32 -13.09 1.07
CA LYS A 30 -0.05 -12.00 2.03
C LYS A 30 1.33 -11.37 1.83
N LEU A 31 2.37 -12.16 1.56
CA LEU A 31 3.72 -11.67 1.28
C LEU A 31 3.83 -10.90 -0.05
N SER A 32 3.07 -11.30 -1.05
CA SER A 32 3.00 -10.61 -2.35
C SER A 32 2.18 -9.32 -2.29
N ARG A 33 1.33 -9.16 -1.26
CA ARG A 33 0.83 -7.83 -0.92
C ARG A 33 2.02 -7.08 -0.35
N ASN A 34 2.58 -6.23 -1.20
CA ASN A 34 3.56 -5.21 -0.83
C ASN A 34 2.84 -4.21 0.09
N GLU A 35 2.50 -4.64 1.31
CA GLU A 35 1.67 -3.91 2.26
C GLU A 35 2.42 -2.66 2.67
N LEU A 36 1.75 -1.52 2.53
CA LEU A 36 2.33 -0.26 2.90
C LEU A 36 2.37 -0.16 4.42
N VAL A 37 3.58 -0.08 4.99
CA VAL A 37 3.76 0.15 6.42
C VAL A 37 3.44 1.62 6.71
N VAL A 38 2.28 1.87 7.34
CA VAL A 38 1.77 3.23 7.59
C VAL A 38 2.72 4.04 8.49
N ASP A 39 3.39 3.41 9.44
CA ASP A 39 4.39 4.05 10.31
C ASP A 39 5.61 4.56 9.50
N ASP A 40 6.06 3.79 8.51
CA ASP A 40 7.15 4.21 7.63
C ASP A 40 6.69 5.34 6.70
N LEU A 41 5.47 5.28 6.19
CA LEU A 41 4.87 6.37 5.43
C LEU A 41 4.85 7.67 6.26
N TYR A 42 4.39 7.59 7.51
CA TYR A 42 4.34 8.74 8.41
C TYR A 42 5.72 9.37 8.58
N LYS A 43 6.73 8.56 8.90
CA LYS A 43 8.11 9.05 9.07
C LYS A 43 8.63 9.71 7.79
N GLU A 44 8.42 9.11 6.62
CA GLU A 44 8.94 9.66 5.37
C GLU A 44 8.22 10.94 4.94
N VAL A 45 6.92 11.08 5.22
CA VAL A 45 6.18 12.33 4.99
C VAL A 45 6.69 13.42 5.94
N MET A 46 6.78 13.12 7.24
CA MET A 46 7.17 14.10 8.28
C MET A 46 8.64 14.55 8.18
N LYS A 47 9.52 13.74 7.58
CA LYS A 47 10.90 14.14 7.28
C LYS A 47 11.03 15.20 6.19
N THR A 48 9.97 15.51 5.44
CA THR A 48 10.07 16.44 4.31
C THR A 48 10.13 17.89 4.80
N GLU A 49 11.31 18.49 4.66
CA GLU A 49 11.55 19.87 5.11
C GLU A 49 10.94 20.94 4.19
N GLY A 50 10.54 22.05 4.80
CA GLY A 50 10.04 23.25 4.10
C GLY A 50 8.52 23.31 3.96
N PHE A 51 7.79 22.49 4.70
CA PHE A 51 6.33 22.55 4.80
C PHE A 51 5.88 22.69 6.25
N GLU A 52 4.75 23.34 6.46
CA GLU A 52 4.09 23.35 7.77
C GLU A 52 3.59 21.95 8.13
N GLU A 53 3.64 21.61 9.42
CA GLU A 53 3.21 20.30 9.93
C GLU A 53 1.78 19.94 9.52
N LEU A 54 0.88 20.92 9.47
CA LEU A 54 -0.51 20.73 9.02
C LEU A 54 -0.60 20.31 7.54
N VAL A 55 0.29 20.81 6.68
CA VAL A 55 0.35 20.41 5.26
C VAL A 55 0.82 18.97 5.16
N LEU A 56 1.82 18.59 5.95
CA LEU A 56 2.34 17.22 5.99
C LEU A 56 1.30 16.24 6.55
N ALA A 57 0.54 16.63 7.59
CA ALA A 57 -0.55 15.83 8.14
C ALA A 57 -1.65 15.58 7.09
N ASN A 58 -2.12 16.62 6.41
CA ASN A 58 -3.12 16.48 5.34
C ASN A 58 -2.63 15.61 4.16
N ALA A 59 -1.35 15.73 3.81
CA ALA A 59 -0.74 14.88 2.78
C ALA A 59 -0.68 13.42 3.23
N PHE A 60 -0.33 13.17 4.49
CA PHE A 60 -0.30 11.83 5.08
C PHE A 60 -1.70 11.19 5.09
N ASP A 61 -2.71 11.89 5.60
CA ASP A 61 -4.09 11.40 5.65
C ASP A 61 -4.59 11.00 4.25
N TYR A 62 -4.33 11.85 3.25
CA TYR A 62 -4.64 11.54 1.86
C TYR A 62 -3.93 10.29 1.35
N LEU A 63 -2.63 10.13 1.65
CA LEU A 63 -1.85 8.97 1.20
C LEU A 63 -2.33 7.68 1.87
N VAL A 64 -2.71 7.72 3.16
CA VAL A 64 -3.30 6.57 3.87
C VAL A 64 -4.61 6.13 3.22
N GLU A 65 -5.46 7.06 2.83
CA GLU A 65 -6.70 6.77 2.09
C GLU A 65 -6.44 6.28 0.65
N ASN A 66 -5.30 6.65 0.06
CA ASN A 66 -4.95 6.39 -1.33
C ASN A 66 -3.68 5.52 -1.44
N GLU A 67 -3.81 4.24 -1.08
CA GLU A 67 -2.68 3.30 -0.99
C GLU A 67 -1.77 3.27 -2.26
N LYS A 68 -2.35 3.37 -3.46
CA LYS A 68 -1.58 3.43 -4.72
C LYS A 68 -0.67 4.67 -4.78
N GLN A 69 -1.16 5.83 -4.33
CA GLN A 69 -0.37 7.06 -4.27
C GLN A 69 0.68 6.97 -3.16
N ALA A 70 0.36 6.39 -2.01
CA ALA A 70 1.33 6.13 -0.94
C ALA A 70 2.50 5.25 -1.39
N LYS A 71 2.22 4.15 -2.09
CA LYS A 71 3.28 3.30 -2.67
C LYS A 71 4.14 4.07 -3.67
N ALA A 72 3.51 4.85 -4.54
CA ALA A 72 4.23 5.68 -5.50
C ALA A 72 5.02 6.83 -4.84
N PHE A 73 4.59 7.32 -3.68
CA PHE A 73 5.31 8.30 -2.88
C PHE A 73 6.54 7.69 -2.21
N MET A 74 6.40 6.49 -1.63
CA MET A 74 7.50 5.78 -0.97
C MET A 74 8.64 5.40 -1.92
N THR A 75 8.35 5.15 -3.20
CA THR A 75 9.39 4.88 -4.22
C THR A 75 10.14 6.13 -4.69
N LYS A 76 9.62 7.34 -4.44
CA LYS A 76 10.27 8.60 -4.83
C LYS A 76 11.46 8.89 -3.92
N ASN A 77 12.47 9.58 -4.47
CA ASN A 77 13.52 10.19 -3.67
C ASN A 77 13.03 11.46 -2.97
N VAL A 78 13.84 12.02 -2.08
CA VAL A 78 13.46 13.16 -1.23
C VAL A 78 12.99 14.38 -2.04
N ASN A 79 13.64 14.68 -3.17
CA ASN A 79 13.30 15.83 -4.01
C ASN A 79 11.94 15.64 -4.69
N LEU A 80 11.67 14.43 -5.16
CA LEU A 80 10.39 14.09 -5.81
C LEU A 80 9.25 14.00 -4.80
N ARG A 81 9.52 13.61 -3.54
CA ARG A 81 8.53 13.65 -2.45
C ARG A 81 8.17 15.09 -2.09
N LYS A 82 9.17 15.96 -1.98
CA LYS A 82 8.97 17.41 -1.78
C LYS A 82 8.10 18.02 -2.88
N ALA A 83 8.45 17.78 -4.14
CA ALA A 83 7.68 18.28 -5.28
C ALA A 83 6.24 17.72 -5.32
N TRP A 84 6.05 16.47 -4.89
CA TRP A 84 4.71 15.88 -4.81
C TRP A 84 3.85 16.57 -3.74
N ILE A 85 4.39 16.85 -2.55
CA ILE A 85 3.69 17.56 -1.46
C ILE A 85 3.36 19.00 -1.88
N GLU A 86 4.29 19.68 -2.53
CA GLU A 86 4.07 21.03 -3.06
C GLU A 86 2.90 21.07 -4.06
N ARG A 87 2.88 20.13 -5.02
CA ARG A 87 1.78 20.02 -5.98
C ARG A 87 0.46 19.66 -5.31
N PHE A 88 0.47 18.70 -4.39
CA PHE A 88 -0.70 18.32 -3.61
C PHE A 88 -1.30 19.53 -2.88
N PHE A 89 -0.45 20.34 -2.25
CA PHE A 89 -0.89 21.54 -1.53
C PHE A 89 -1.50 22.59 -2.48
N ILE A 90 -0.84 22.85 -3.63
CA ILE A 90 -1.37 23.79 -4.64
C ILE A 90 -2.73 23.33 -5.15
N GLU A 91 -2.85 22.06 -5.55
CA GLU A 91 -4.09 21.50 -6.10
C GLU A 91 -5.23 21.51 -5.08
N LYS A 92 -4.94 21.23 -3.81
CA LYS A 92 -5.97 21.09 -2.77
C LYS A 92 -6.32 22.39 -2.05
N PHE A 93 -5.41 23.35 -1.93
CA PHE A 93 -5.63 24.54 -1.08
C PHE A 93 -5.48 25.86 -1.83
N VAL A 94 -4.76 25.90 -2.95
CA VAL A 94 -4.61 27.10 -3.76
C VAL A 94 -5.68 27.13 -4.85
N ASN A 95 -5.86 26.04 -5.59
CA ASN A 95 -6.82 26.00 -6.69
C ASN A 95 -8.28 26.04 -6.22
N GLN A 96 -8.60 25.59 -5.01
CA GLN A 96 -9.95 25.72 -4.43
C GLN A 96 -10.34 27.16 -4.08
N ARG A 97 -9.37 28.09 -3.97
CA ARG A 97 -9.63 29.52 -3.76
C ARG A 97 -9.82 30.30 -5.08
N GLY A 98 -9.74 29.61 -6.23
CA GLY A 98 -9.84 30.21 -7.56
C GLY A 98 -11.25 30.31 -8.16
N GLU A 99 -12.27 29.67 -7.57
CA GLU A 99 -13.65 29.63 -8.09
C GLU A 99 -14.64 30.57 -7.36
N HIS A 100 -14.15 31.57 -6.63
CA HIS A 100 -15.00 32.68 -6.17
C HIS A 100 -14.33 34.01 -6.53
N ARG A 101 -14.36 34.35 -7.82
CA ARG A 101 -14.27 35.75 -8.24
C ARG A 101 -15.64 36.15 -8.73
N ASP A 102 -16.45 36.64 -7.79
CA ASP A 102 -17.60 37.45 -8.14
C ASP A 102 -17.10 38.77 -8.71
N PHE A 103 -17.48 39.05 -9.95
CA PHE A 103 -18.00 40.33 -10.40
C PHE A 103 -19.13 40.07 -11.39
#